data_AF-A0A1A8B9W2-F1
#
_entry.id   AF-A0A1A8B9W2-F1
#
_cell.length_a   1.000
_cell.length_b   1.000
_cell.length_c   1.000
_cell.angle_alpha   90.00
_cell.angle_beta   90.00
_cell.angle_gamma   90.00
#
_symmetry.space_group_name_H-M   'P 1'
#
loop_
_entity.id
_entity.type
_entity.pdbx_description
1 polymer ?
#
loop_
_entity_poly.entity_id
_entity_poly.type
_entity_poly.pdbx_seq_one_letter_code
_entity_poly.pdbx_strand_id
1 'polypeptide(L)'
;MMDPEVSVLLHCAEWRGLLQTQVQVELSDSFNRQTNPCLELHISEVWTERLSKEPWLFNGAKFRLHSSCLVSPKDPPYPQPSHVPVQHWDEDQEKQRGDDVAVWHRMEVRNECLDQTQNVGSVFRKTASMLSQESSTPQGSTGDDQSHRGPFLTLRLGLTCYKDYLGTNWSGRVSELCMRGEEEFGDPLALLAQPLGVGAVLCTADSQVVMIRRSQRVAEAGGLLDIPGGHPEPKAVCECLGLEVREEQISAVMMQQRPDAVVSELFSSVSSEIRDEVNIPVGFLGAPVLLGVALNNTSAGRPSAEFYVSCSLTSDEVRKLYWKGGAEANESTDVVFLSRMEVLQLNRSSPLWSEMCPSAKGAVLLYQAVKPDGNPTASKPELNSVHSPAPHTDQHWC
;
A
#
# COMPACT_ATOMS: atom_id res chain seq x y z
N MET A 1 17.23 -22.84 5.97
CA MET A 1 15.82 -23.30 6.00
C MET A 1 14.94 -22.07 6.21
N MET A 2 13.96 -21.83 5.34
CA MET A 2 13.05 -20.68 5.41
C MET A 2 12.23 -20.66 6.71
N ASP A 3 11.76 -19.48 7.11
CA ASP A 3 10.72 -19.38 8.13
C ASP A 3 9.36 -19.82 7.54
N PRO A 4 8.61 -20.76 8.15
CA PRO A 4 7.29 -21.14 7.64
C PRO A 4 6.24 -20.06 7.93
N GLU A 5 6.42 -19.22 8.95
CA GLU A 5 5.41 -18.24 9.38
C GLU A 5 5.32 -17.04 8.44
N VAL A 6 6.37 -16.76 7.66
CA VAL A 6 6.46 -15.58 6.79
C VAL A 6 7.19 -15.87 5.50
N SER A 7 6.69 -15.31 4.40
CA SER A 7 7.35 -15.29 3.09
C SER A 7 7.27 -13.90 2.45
N VAL A 8 8.20 -13.58 1.57
CA VAL A 8 8.17 -12.34 0.76
C VAL A 8 7.53 -12.65 -0.58
N LEU A 9 6.48 -11.90 -0.94
CA LEU A 9 5.81 -12.01 -2.24
C LEU A 9 6.56 -11.21 -3.32
N LEU A 10 6.97 -9.98 -2.99
CA LEU A 10 7.74 -9.09 -3.88
C LEU A 10 8.63 -8.16 -3.06
N HIS A 11 9.75 -7.73 -3.64
CA HIS A 11 10.65 -6.74 -3.04
C HIS A 11 11.09 -5.67 -4.07
N CYS A 12 11.25 -4.45 -3.61
CA CYS A 12 11.57 -3.27 -4.42
C CYS A 12 13.08 -2.96 -4.46
N ALA A 13 13.94 -3.96 -4.23
CA ALA A 13 15.37 -3.78 -3.97
C ALA A 13 16.14 -3.11 -5.12
N GLU A 14 15.79 -3.40 -6.38
CA GLU A 14 16.40 -2.79 -7.59
C GLU A 14 16.29 -1.25 -7.59
N TRP A 15 15.23 -0.71 -6.97
CA TRP A 15 14.98 0.74 -6.88
C TRP A 15 15.34 1.33 -5.51
N ARG A 16 15.79 0.50 -4.55
CA ARG A 16 15.90 0.80 -3.11
C ARG A 16 14.57 1.18 -2.45
N GLY A 17 13.48 0.58 -2.94
CA GLY A 17 12.12 0.91 -2.56
C GLY A 17 11.42 1.76 -3.61
N LEU A 18 10.10 1.91 -3.50
CA LEU A 18 9.28 2.69 -4.43
C LEU A 18 8.57 3.85 -3.72
N LEU A 19 8.61 5.02 -4.34
CA LEU A 19 7.81 6.18 -3.94
C LEU A 19 6.37 6.05 -4.45
N GLN A 20 5.45 6.80 -3.86
CA GLN A 20 4.02 6.82 -4.23
C GLN A 20 3.81 7.03 -5.75
N THR A 21 4.61 7.90 -6.37
CA THR A 21 4.55 8.21 -7.82
C THR A 21 5.04 7.08 -8.73
N GLN A 22 5.64 6.03 -8.18
CA GLN A 22 6.17 4.86 -8.90
C GLN A 22 5.27 3.62 -8.77
N VAL A 23 4.15 3.73 -8.05
CA VAL A 23 3.16 2.67 -7.82
C VAL A 23 1.82 3.08 -8.43
N GLN A 24 1.13 2.14 -9.07
CA GLN A 24 -0.25 2.28 -9.51
C GLN A 24 -1.11 1.11 -9.01
N VAL A 25 -2.44 1.27 -9.04
CA VAL A 25 -3.39 0.19 -8.78
C VAL A 25 -4.30 -0.08 -9.97
N GLU A 26 -4.63 -1.36 -10.17
CA GLU A 26 -5.78 -1.81 -10.97
C GLU A 26 -6.86 -2.27 -9.98
N LEU A 27 -7.87 -1.44 -9.71
CA LEU A 27 -8.98 -1.77 -8.81
C LEU A 27 -10.17 -2.34 -9.61
N SER A 28 -10.66 -3.52 -9.25
CA SER A 28 -11.80 -4.17 -9.92
C SER A 28 -12.47 -5.22 -9.03
N ASP A 29 -13.80 -5.34 -9.13
CA ASP A 29 -14.53 -6.42 -8.46
C ASP A 29 -14.17 -7.82 -8.98
N SER A 30 -13.55 -7.92 -10.18
CA SER A 30 -12.96 -9.17 -10.68
C SER A 30 -11.75 -9.66 -9.86
N PHE A 31 -11.24 -8.84 -8.94
CA PHE A 31 -10.13 -9.17 -8.04
C PHE A 31 -10.60 -9.47 -6.60
N ASN A 32 -11.92 -9.48 -6.37
CA ASN A 32 -12.54 -9.87 -5.09
C ASN A 32 -12.38 -11.37 -4.83
N ARG A 33 -12.76 -11.80 -3.62
CA ARG A 33 -12.84 -13.22 -3.23
C ARG A 33 -13.94 -13.93 -4.05
N GLN A 34 -13.70 -15.17 -4.47
CA GLN A 34 -14.73 -16.03 -5.06
C GLN A 34 -15.79 -16.42 -4.02
N THR A 35 -17.06 -16.33 -4.41
CA THR A 35 -18.20 -16.55 -3.49
C THR A 35 -19.01 -17.78 -3.90
N ASN A 36 -19.59 -18.46 -2.91
CA ASN A 36 -20.57 -19.52 -3.14
C ASN A 36 -21.55 -19.60 -1.95
N PRO A 37 -22.83 -20.00 -2.15
CA PRO A 37 -23.85 -19.91 -1.10
C PRO A 37 -23.48 -20.62 0.21
N CYS A 38 -22.76 -21.75 0.15
CA CYS A 38 -22.35 -22.48 1.35
C CYS A 38 -21.25 -21.75 2.14
N LEU A 39 -20.36 -21.03 1.44
CA LEU A 39 -19.33 -20.20 2.07
C LEU A 39 -19.94 -18.92 2.67
N GLU A 40 -20.83 -18.24 1.95
CA GLU A 40 -21.45 -17.00 2.46
C GLU A 40 -22.35 -17.25 3.69
N LEU A 41 -22.99 -18.43 3.76
CA LEU A 41 -23.68 -18.90 4.97
C LEU A 41 -22.68 -19.10 6.12
N HIS A 42 -21.63 -19.89 5.93
CA HIS A 42 -20.58 -20.14 6.95
C HIS A 42 -19.93 -18.84 7.48
N ILE A 43 -19.57 -17.90 6.60
CA ILE A 43 -19.03 -16.59 7.00
C ILE A 43 -20.06 -15.80 7.84
N SER A 44 -21.35 -15.91 7.50
CA SER A 44 -22.42 -15.24 8.24
C SER A 44 -22.74 -15.90 9.58
N GLU A 45 -22.60 -17.22 9.70
CA GLU A 45 -22.71 -17.98 10.95
C GLU A 45 -21.56 -17.60 11.90
N VAL A 46 -20.31 -17.64 11.43
CA VAL A 46 -19.11 -17.20 12.19
C VAL A 46 -19.25 -15.76 12.68
N TRP A 47 -19.75 -14.86 11.84
CA TRP A 47 -19.99 -13.46 12.22
C TRP A 47 -21.11 -13.29 13.24
N THR A 48 -22.19 -14.08 13.13
CA THR A 48 -23.30 -14.05 14.09
C THR A 48 -22.87 -14.61 15.46
N GLU A 49 -22.10 -15.70 15.47
CA GLU A 49 -21.50 -16.23 16.71
C GLU A 49 -20.54 -15.22 17.34
N ARG A 50 -19.73 -14.52 16.53
CA ARG A 50 -18.83 -13.46 16.99
C ARG A 50 -19.58 -12.32 17.67
N LEU A 51 -20.59 -11.74 17.00
CA LEU A 51 -21.40 -10.65 17.57
C LEU A 51 -22.19 -11.07 18.81
N SER A 52 -22.52 -12.36 18.97
CA SER A 52 -23.17 -12.85 20.20
C SER A 52 -22.29 -12.77 21.46
N LYS A 53 -20.96 -12.69 21.28
CA LYS A 53 -19.95 -12.59 22.34
C LYS A 53 -19.37 -11.19 22.47
N GLU A 54 -19.19 -10.51 21.34
CA GLU A 54 -18.51 -9.21 21.21
C GLU A 54 -19.40 -8.22 20.43
N PRO A 55 -20.57 -7.82 20.98
CA PRO A 55 -21.60 -7.03 20.26
C PRO A 55 -21.21 -5.58 19.95
N TRP A 56 -20.02 -5.14 20.36
CA TRP A 56 -19.43 -3.84 20.01
C TRP A 56 -18.63 -3.89 18.70
N LEU A 57 -18.36 -5.08 18.14
CA LEU A 57 -17.65 -5.20 16.87
C LEU A 57 -18.54 -4.73 15.71
N PHE A 58 -17.91 -4.01 14.78
CA PHE A 58 -18.49 -3.63 13.50
C PHE A 58 -17.73 -4.31 12.36
N ASN A 59 -18.34 -4.37 11.17
CA ASN A 59 -17.65 -4.79 9.96
C ASN A 59 -17.08 -3.53 9.27
N GLY A 60 -15.83 -3.58 8.79
CA GLY A 60 -15.23 -2.53 7.99
C GLY A 60 -14.78 -3.08 6.63
N ALA A 61 -14.96 -2.30 5.57
CA ALA A 61 -14.41 -2.63 4.25
C ALA A 61 -12.87 -2.52 4.25
N LYS A 62 -12.18 -3.40 3.52
CA LYS A 62 -10.71 -3.40 3.37
C LYS A 62 -10.32 -3.76 1.92
N PHE A 63 -9.14 -3.35 1.48
CA PHE A 63 -8.61 -3.78 0.17
C PHE A 63 -8.19 -5.26 0.19
N ARG A 64 -8.50 -6.01 -0.86
CA ARG A 64 -7.98 -7.37 -1.10
C ARG A 64 -6.82 -7.30 -2.09
N LEU A 65 -5.64 -7.81 -1.76
CA LEU A 65 -4.59 -7.97 -2.76
C LEU A 65 -4.83 -9.25 -3.57
N HIS A 66 -4.95 -9.12 -4.88
CA HIS A 66 -5.08 -10.26 -5.81
C HIS A 66 -3.74 -10.65 -6.42
N SER A 67 -2.97 -9.67 -6.92
CA SER A 67 -1.67 -9.92 -7.55
C SER A 67 -0.87 -8.63 -7.73
N SER A 68 0.42 -8.75 -8.01
CA SER A 68 1.31 -7.62 -8.33
C SER A 68 2.01 -7.83 -9.68
N CYS A 69 2.29 -6.74 -10.40
CA CYS A 69 3.14 -6.74 -11.59
C CYS A 69 4.28 -5.73 -11.39
N LEU A 70 5.53 -6.19 -11.40
CA LEU A 70 6.72 -5.33 -11.40
C LEU A 70 7.23 -5.17 -12.84
N VAL A 71 7.51 -3.93 -13.25
CA VAL A 71 8.13 -3.63 -14.54
C VAL A 71 9.60 -4.04 -14.48
N SER A 72 9.99 -4.95 -15.38
CA SER A 72 11.40 -5.34 -15.59
C SER A 72 12.24 -4.09 -15.95
N PRO A 73 13.37 -3.82 -15.26
CA PRO A 73 14.24 -2.68 -15.59
C PRO A 73 14.83 -2.69 -17.01
N LYS A 74 14.66 -3.79 -17.76
CA LYS A 74 15.16 -3.98 -19.13
C LYS A 74 14.10 -3.67 -20.20
N ASP A 75 12.83 -3.59 -19.82
CA ASP A 75 11.70 -3.44 -20.72
C ASP A 75 11.13 -2.02 -20.59
N PRO A 76 11.32 -1.12 -21.58
CA PRO A 76 10.82 0.23 -21.51
C PRO A 76 9.28 0.24 -21.56
N PRO A 77 8.61 1.16 -20.85
CA PRO A 77 7.16 1.26 -20.92
C PRO A 77 6.71 1.60 -22.34
N TYR A 78 5.85 0.74 -22.91
CA TYR A 78 5.25 0.97 -24.23
C TYR A 78 4.44 2.28 -24.21
N PRO A 79 4.65 3.19 -25.18
CA PRO A 79 3.84 4.40 -25.28
C PRO A 79 2.39 4.03 -25.65
N GLN A 80 1.43 4.56 -24.89
CA GLN A 80 0.00 4.48 -25.20
C GLN A 80 -0.28 5.10 -26.58
N PRO A 81 -1.05 4.44 -27.48
CA PRO A 81 -1.39 5.02 -28.77
C PRO A 81 -2.23 6.29 -28.63
N SER A 82 -1.66 7.44 -28.97
CA SER A 82 -2.39 8.70 -29.04
C SER A 82 -3.34 8.69 -30.23
N HIS A 83 -4.63 8.48 -29.98
CA HIS A 83 -5.68 8.56 -31.01
C HIS A 83 -5.79 9.99 -31.57
N VAL A 84 -5.23 10.20 -32.76
CA VAL A 84 -5.48 11.38 -33.60
C VAL A 84 -6.45 10.95 -34.71
N PRO A 85 -7.63 11.58 -34.85
CA PRO A 85 -8.56 11.24 -35.92
C PRO A 85 -8.07 11.83 -37.25
N VAL A 86 -7.97 10.99 -38.29
CA VAL A 86 -7.74 11.40 -39.67
C VAL A 86 -9.00 11.10 -40.48
N GLN A 87 -9.36 12.00 -41.39
CA GLN A 87 -10.64 11.99 -42.10
C GLN A 87 -10.61 11.16 -43.39
N HIS A 88 -11.82 10.85 -43.88
CA HIS A 88 -12.20 10.27 -45.19
C HIS A 88 -11.15 10.30 -46.32
N TRP A 89 -11.12 9.19 -47.08
CA TRP A 89 -11.44 9.20 -48.52
C TRP A 89 -12.18 7.91 -48.90
N ASP A 90 -12.96 7.95 -49.97
CA ASP A 90 -14.04 7.02 -50.30
C ASP A 90 -13.75 6.17 -51.56
N GLU A 91 -14.56 5.11 -51.74
CA GLU A 91 -14.92 4.48 -53.04
C GLU A 91 -13.79 3.73 -53.83
N ASP A 92 -13.99 2.60 -54.54
CA ASP A 92 -15.20 1.83 -54.90
C ASP A 92 -14.84 0.35 -55.33
N GLN A 93 -15.88 -0.45 -55.61
CA GLN A 93 -15.97 -1.65 -56.49
C GLN A 93 -15.78 -3.11 -55.98
N GLU A 94 -16.94 -3.71 -55.69
CA GLU A 94 -17.53 -4.88 -56.41
C GLU A 94 -17.07 -6.35 -56.25
N LYS A 95 -18.08 -7.20 -55.94
CA LYS A 95 -18.35 -8.59 -56.43
C LYS A 95 -17.45 -9.74 -55.90
N GLN A 96 -17.92 -10.99 -55.70
CA GLN A 96 -19.20 -11.66 -56.09
C GLN A 96 -19.48 -12.94 -55.26
N ARG A 97 -20.76 -13.26 -54.98
CA ARG A 97 -21.36 -14.57 -54.55
C ARG A 97 -20.93 -15.18 -53.20
N GLY A 98 -21.81 -15.86 -52.44
CA GLY A 98 -23.26 -16.05 -52.57
C GLY A 98 -23.82 -17.09 -51.55
N ASP A 99 -25.13 -16.98 -51.27
CA ASP A 99 -26.19 -17.99 -50.97
C ASP A 99 -25.82 -19.30 -50.19
N ASP A 100 -26.56 -19.84 -49.20
CA ASP A 100 -27.99 -19.77 -48.81
C ASP A 100 -28.15 -19.91 -47.26
N VAL A 101 -28.93 -19.09 -46.53
CA VAL A 101 -30.38 -19.18 -46.16
C VAL A 101 -30.77 -20.10 -44.97
N ALA A 102 -31.19 -19.48 -43.85
CA ALA A 102 -32.24 -19.91 -42.87
C ALA A 102 -32.27 -18.92 -41.66
N VAL A 103 -32.91 -17.74 -41.71
CA VAL A 103 -34.37 -17.46 -41.60
C VAL A 103 -35.04 -17.94 -40.30
N TRP A 104 -35.33 -16.98 -39.40
CA TRP A 104 -36.60 -16.88 -38.63
C TRP A 104 -36.92 -15.40 -38.36
N HIS A 105 -38.19 -15.08 -38.09
CA HIS A 105 -38.72 -13.70 -37.95
C HIS A 105 -38.24 -13.04 -36.64
N ARG A 106 -37.92 -11.73 -36.56
CA ARG A 106 -38.69 -10.50 -36.91
C ARG A 106 -39.99 -10.33 -36.11
N MET A 107 -39.96 -9.43 -35.13
CA MET A 107 -41.00 -8.40 -35.01
C MET A 107 -40.42 -7.13 -34.40
N GLU A 108 -40.47 -6.02 -35.14
CA GLU A 108 -40.16 -4.68 -34.64
C GLU A 108 -41.43 -4.05 -34.06
N VAL A 109 -41.29 -3.20 -33.04
CA VAL A 109 -42.21 -2.06 -32.85
C VAL A 109 -41.36 -0.81 -32.74
N ARG A 110 -41.72 0.18 -33.56
CA ARG A 110 -41.02 1.46 -33.75
C ARG A 110 -41.80 2.56 -33.04
N ASN A 111 -41.11 3.57 -32.54
CA ASN A 111 -41.53 4.96 -32.74
C ASN A 111 -40.38 5.92 -32.49
N GLU A 112 -40.42 7.06 -33.18
CA GLU A 112 -39.27 7.95 -33.36
C GLU A 112 -39.46 9.30 -32.65
N CYS A 113 -38.30 9.91 -32.40
CA CYS A 113 -38.00 11.31 -32.12
C CYS A 113 -39.09 12.38 -32.43
N LEU A 114 -39.19 13.39 -31.56
CA LEU A 114 -39.28 14.80 -31.98
C LEU A 114 -38.67 15.74 -30.93
N ASP A 115 -38.49 17.01 -31.28
CA ASP A 115 -37.39 17.88 -30.83
C ASP A 115 -37.88 19.22 -30.21
N GLN A 116 -36.93 20.06 -29.78
CA GLN A 116 -36.99 21.52 -29.54
C GLN A 116 -37.23 22.04 -28.11
N THR A 117 -36.11 22.28 -27.43
CA THR A 117 -35.72 23.53 -26.72
C THR A 117 -36.77 24.61 -26.40
N GLN A 118 -36.74 25.11 -25.15
CA GLN A 118 -36.84 26.56 -24.88
C GLN A 118 -36.06 26.97 -23.60
N ASN A 119 -35.91 28.28 -23.34
CA ASN A 119 -34.74 28.85 -22.66
C ASN A 119 -35.07 30.05 -21.73
N VAL A 120 -34.81 29.93 -20.42
CA VAL A 120 -34.72 31.02 -19.42
C VAL A 120 -33.81 30.54 -18.25
N GLY A 121 -32.90 31.32 -17.62
CA GLY A 121 -32.32 32.60 -18.01
C GLY A 121 -31.79 33.46 -16.84
N SER A 122 -30.44 33.56 -16.66
CA SER A 122 -29.72 34.54 -15.78
C SER A 122 -29.90 34.34 -14.25
N VAL A 123 -29.07 34.80 -13.28
CA VAL A 123 -27.76 35.54 -13.12
C VAL A 123 -27.10 34.98 -11.81
N PHE A 124 -25.89 35.25 -11.28
CA PHE A 124 -24.68 36.11 -11.46
C PHE A 124 -23.45 35.21 -11.12
N ARG A 125 -22.22 35.32 -11.63
CA ARG A 125 -21.18 36.38 -11.80
C ARG A 125 -20.13 36.52 -10.65
N LYS A 126 -19.03 35.77 -10.79
CA LYS A 126 -17.61 36.05 -10.44
C LYS A 126 -17.23 36.92 -9.21
N THR A 127 -16.47 36.31 -8.31
CA THR A 127 -15.12 36.72 -7.85
C THR A 127 -14.25 35.43 -7.73
N ALA A 128 -12.91 35.43 -7.72
CA ALA A 128 -11.91 36.50 -7.86
C ALA A 128 -10.88 36.14 -8.97
N SER A 129 -9.86 36.97 -9.19
CA SER A 129 -8.84 36.76 -10.23
C SER A 129 -7.50 37.44 -9.89
N MET A 130 -6.40 36.81 -10.30
CA MET A 130 -5.03 37.34 -10.42
C MET A 130 -4.29 37.82 -9.16
N LEU A 131 -3.16 37.15 -8.89
CA LEU A 131 -1.87 37.83 -8.78
C LEU A 131 -0.75 36.88 -9.24
N SER A 132 -0.35 37.00 -10.51
CA SER A 132 0.83 36.38 -11.09
C SER A 132 1.47 37.38 -12.04
N GLN A 133 2.75 37.69 -11.86
CA GLN A 133 3.55 38.48 -12.79
C GLN A 133 4.70 37.63 -13.32
N GLU A 134 5.00 37.77 -14.59
CA GLU A 134 6.12 37.09 -15.24
C GLU A 134 7.42 37.88 -15.06
N SER A 135 8.54 37.17 -14.93
CA SER A 135 9.89 37.71 -15.11
C SER A 135 10.75 36.65 -15.76
N SER A 136 11.50 36.99 -16.82
CA SER A 136 11.97 36.02 -17.81
C SER A 136 13.49 35.93 -17.94
N THR A 137 13.97 34.72 -18.29
CA THR A 137 15.34 34.37 -18.77
C THR A 137 16.50 34.49 -17.77
N PRO A 138 17.65 33.80 -17.99
CA PRO A 138 18.03 32.94 -19.12
C PRO A 138 18.25 31.45 -18.78
N GLN A 139 18.66 30.67 -19.78
CA GLN A 139 18.89 29.23 -19.71
C GLN A 139 20.08 28.84 -18.82
N GLY A 140 19.93 27.78 -18.04
CA GLY A 140 21.02 27.00 -17.45
C GLY A 140 20.82 25.52 -17.75
N SER A 141 21.71 24.91 -18.53
CA SER A 141 21.54 23.54 -19.04
C SER A 141 22.22 22.50 -18.13
N THR A 142 21.45 21.90 -17.23
CA THR A 142 21.79 20.63 -16.57
C THR A 142 20.61 19.67 -16.78
N GLY A 143 20.84 18.55 -17.48
CA GLY A 143 19.77 17.62 -17.83
C GLY A 143 19.27 16.82 -16.63
N ASP A 144 17.97 16.89 -16.36
CA ASP A 144 17.29 16.10 -15.32
C ASP A 144 16.20 15.24 -15.98
N ASP A 145 16.65 14.29 -16.81
CA ASP A 145 15.81 13.42 -17.64
C ASP A 145 15.22 12.24 -16.83
N GLN A 146 14.45 12.58 -15.79
CA GLN A 146 13.74 11.62 -14.94
C GLN A 146 12.21 11.71 -15.00
N SER A 147 11.64 12.72 -15.67
CA SER A 147 10.25 12.64 -16.13
C SER A 147 10.12 11.59 -17.24
N HIS A 148 8.99 10.87 -17.27
CA HIS A 148 8.58 9.86 -18.28
C HIS A 148 9.00 8.38 -18.09
N ARG A 149 9.59 7.96 -16.96
CA ARG A 149 9.44 6.55 -16.56
C ARG A 149 8.05 6.34 -15.95
N GLY A 150 7.28 5.41 -16.51
CA GLY A 150 6.00 4.97 -15.98
C GLY A 150 6.14 4.22 -14.65
N PRO A 151 5.02 3.88 -13.97
CA PRO A 151 5.04 3.21 -12.68
C PRO A 151 5.77 1.86 -12.76
N PHE A 152 6.61 1.58 -11.76
CA PHE A 152 7.40 0.35 -11.68
C PHE A 152 6.63 -0.81 -11.05
N LEU A 153 5.53 -0.54 -10.34
CA LEU A 153 4.67 -1.53 -9.71
C LEU A 153 3.19 -1.25 -10.00
N THR A 154 2.48 -2.26 -10.51
CA THR A 154 1.01 -2.34 -10.43
C THR A 154 0.60 -3.28 -9.30
N LEU A 155 -0.30 -2.84 -8.42
CA LEU A 155 -1.04 -3.72 -7.50
C LEU A 155 -2.46 -3.94 -8.02
N ARG A 156 -2.87 -5.20 -8.21
CA ARG A 156 -4.26 -5.54 -8.55
C ARG A 156 -5.05 -5.75 -7.27
N LEU A 157 -6.06 -4.93 -7.07
CA LEU A 157 -6.83 -4.86 -5.83
C LEU A 157 -8.30 -5.16 -6.07
N GLY A 158 -8.86 -6.02 -5.25
CA GLY A 158 -10.30 -6.12 -5.02
C GLY A 158 -10.67 -5.43 -3.71
N LEU A 159 -11.92 -5.66 -3.28
CA LEU A 159 -12.41 -5.35 -1.95
C LEU A 159 -12.73 -6.64 -1.18
N THR A 160 -12.67 -6.53 0.14
CA THR A 160 -13.13 -7.52 1.11
C THR A 160 -13.57 -6.79 2.40
N CYS A 161 -13.82 -7.50 3.49
CA CYS A 161 -14.17 -6.89 4.78
C CYS A 161 -13.70 -7.72 5.98
N TYR A 162 -13.76 -7.14 7.18
CA TYR A 162 -13.37 -7.80 8.42
C TYR A 162 -14.19 -9.08 8.72
N LYS A 163 -15.49 -9.07 8.42
CA LYS A 163 -16.37 -10.25 8.48
C LYS A 163 -15.83 -11.40 7.61
N ASP A 164 -15.47 -11.10 6.38
CA ASP A 164 -14.92 -12.09 5.42
C ASP A 164 -13.58 -12.66 5.91
N TYR A 165 -12.70 -11.81 6.47
CA TYR A 165 -11.45 -12.25 7.09
C TYR A 165 -11.68 -13.27 8.21
N LEU A 166 -12.61 -12.98 9.13
CA LEU A 166 -12.95 -13.89 10.22
C LEU A 166 -13.57 -15.21 9.73
N GLY A 167 -14.40 -15.15 8.69
CA GLY A 167 -15.05 -16.31 8.11
C GLY A 167 -14.17 -17.16 7.17
N THR A 168 -13.01 -16.66 6.73
CA THR A 168 -12.11 -17.33 5.78
C THR A 168 -10.69 -17.52 6.32
N ASN A 169 -9.80 -16.52 6.20
CA ASN A 169 -8.40 -16.58 6.64
C ASN A 169 -8.24 -16.98 8.12
N TRP A 170 -9.10 -16.48 9.01
CA TRP A 170 -9.07 -16.79 10.45
C TRP A 170 -9.99 -17.96 10.84
N SER A 171 -10.57 -18.67 9.87
CA SER A 171 -11.51 -19.76 10.13
C SER A 171 -10.81 -21.08 10.41
N GLY A 172 -11.35 -21.89 11.33
CA GLY A 172 -10.90 -23.27 11.54
C GLY A 172 -11.03 -24.18 10.32
N ARG A 173 -11.72 -23.71 9.25
CA ARG A 173 -11.84 -24.38 7.95
C ARG A 173 -10.84 -23.87 6.89
N VAL A 174 -9.90 -22.99 7.22
CA VAL A 174 -9.05 -22.32 6.22
C VAL A 174 -8.29 -23.29 5.31
N SER A 175 -7.84 -24.44 5.81
CA SER A 175 -7.19 -25.49 4.99
C SER A 175 -8.16 -26.16 4.01
N GLU A 176 -9.45 -26.31 4.36
CA GLU A 176 -10.50 -26.78 3.43
C GLU A 176 -10.73 -25.76 2.32
N LEU A 177 -10.79 -24.47 2.68
CA LEU A 177 -10.94 -23.37 1.72
C LEU A 177 -9.76 -23.27 0.75
N CYS A 178 -8.52 -23.51 1.22
CA CYS A 178 -7.35 -23.56 0.34
C CYS A 178 -7.39 -24.72 -0.65
N MET A 179 -7.72 -25.95 -0.20
CA MET A 179 -7.85 -27.11 -1.09
C MET A 179 -8.95 -26.88 -2.13
N ARG A 180 -10.11 -26.36 -1.70
CA ARG A 180 -11.22 -26.02 -2.60
C ARG A 180 -10.88 -24.88 -3.57
N GLY A 181 -10.06 -23.90 -3.16
CA GLY A 181 -9.58 -22.84 -4.04
C GLY A 181 -8.76 -23.39 -5.21
N GLU A 182 -7.84 -24.30 -4.90
CA GLU A 182 -7.05 -25.03 -5.91
C GLU A 182 -7.95 -25.89 -6.82
N GLU A 183 -8.86 -26.69 -6.24
CA GLU A 183 -9.72 -27.61 -6.99
C GLU A 183 -10.81 -26.93 -7.84
N GLU A 184 -11.42 -25.85 -7.36
CA GLU A 184 -12.52 -25.14 -8.05
C GLU A 184 -12.03 -24.01 -8.98
N PHE A 185 -10.87 -23.39 -8.69
CA PHE A 185 -10.41 -22.18 -9.38
C PHE A 185 -8.94 -22.18 -9.82
N GLY A 186 -8.11 -23.13 -9.37
CA GLY A 186 -6.66 -23.12 -9.62
C GLY A 186 -5.89 -22.03 -8.86
N ASP A 187 -6.45 -21.54 -7.75
CA ASP A 187 -5.80 -20.59 -6.83
C ASP A 187 -6.24 -20.91 -5.38
N PRO A 188 -5.33 -21.32 -4.47
CA PRO A 188 -5.69 -21.66 -3.09
C PRO A 188 -6.11 -20.44 -2.26
N LEU A 189 -5.93 -19.21 -2.78
CA LEU A 189 -6.35 -17.97 -2.16
C LEU A 189 -7.70 -17.47 -2.70
N ALA A 190 -8.28 -18.12 -3.72
CA ALA A 190 -9.51 -17.68 -4.40
C ALA A 190 -10.70 -17.56 -3.44
N LEU A 191 -10.84 -18.51 -2.51
CA LEU A 191 -11.89 -18.54 -1.48
C LEU A 191 -11.52 -17.78 -0.19
N LEU A 192 -10.40 -17.05 -0.17
CA LEU A 192 -9.91 -16.31 1.00
C LEU A 192 -10.03 -14.78 0.83
N ALA A 193 -10.33 -14.11 1.94
CA ALA A 193 -10.51 -12.65 1.99
C ALA A 193 -9.25 -11.89 1.59
N GLN A 194 -8.07 -12.34 2.06
CA GLN A 194 -6.76 -11.72 1.80
C GLN A 194 -6.72 -10.19 1.95
N PRO A 195 -7.18 -9.61 3.08
CA PRO A 195 -7.12 -8.18 3.32
C PRO A 195 -5.66 -7.71 3.40
N LEU A 196 -5.33 -6.69 2.61
CA LEU A 196 -3.99 -6.09 2.55
C LEU A 196 -3.77 -5.22 3.80
N GLY A 197 -2.77 -5.59 4.60
CA GLY A 197 -2.23 -4.73 5.66
C GLY A 197 -1.19 -3.76 5.15
N VAL A 198 -0.77 -2.84 6.02
CA VAL A 198 0.42 -1.99 5.85
C VAL A 198 1.25 -1.98 7.14
N GLY A 199 2.57 -1.84 7.01
CA GLY A 199 3.49 -1.72 8.15
C GLY A 199 4.70 -0.85 7.82
N ALA A 200 5.35 -0.29 8.84
CA ALA A 200 6.54 0.56 8.68
C ALA A 200 7.75 0.11 9.51
N VAL A 201 8.87 -0.11 8.82
CA VAL A 201 10.20 0.01 9.41
C VAL A 201 10.51 1.50 9.61
N LEU A 202 10.11 2.00 10.77
CA LEU A 202 10.24 3.39 11.19
C LEU A 202 11.63 3.64 11.79
N CYS A 203 12.46 4.45 11.12
CA CYS A 203 13.83 4.78 11.54
C CYS A 203 13.94 6.20 12.13
N THR A 204 14.46 6.32 13.35
CA THR A 204 14.70 7.60 14.06
C THR A 204 15.98 8.31 13.61
N ALA A 205 16.11 9.59 13.95
CA ALA A 205 17.29 10.41 13.63
C ALA A 205 18.61 9.88 14.24
N ASP A 206 18.53 9.18 15.38
CA ASP A 206 19.61 8.45 16.05
C ASP A 206 19.74 6.98 15.60
N SER A 207 19.25 6.65 14.41
CA SER A 207 19.41 5.35 13.72
C SER A 207 18.87 4.13 14.48
N GLN A 208 17.80 4.31 15.24
CA GLN A 208 17.03 3.22 15.83
C GLN A 208 15.81 2.89 14.97
N VAL A 209 15.49 1.61 14.83
CA VAL A 209 14.20 1.13 14.34
C VAL A 209 13.24 1.06 15.50
N VAL A 210 12.05 1.65 15.33
CA VAL A 210 10.96 1.60 16.32
C VAL A 210 10.21 0.28 16.18
N MET A 211 10.06 -0.43 17.30
CA MET A 211 9.29 -1.65 17.47
C MET A 211 8.26 -1.43 18.58
N ILE A 212 7.13 -2.12 18.51
CA ILE A 212 6.05 -2.05 19.50
C ILE A 212 5.85 -3.42 20.16
N ARG A 213 5.47 -3.44 21.44
CA ARG A 213 5.08 -4.67 22.15
C ARG A 213 3.56 -4.79 22.16
N ARG A 214 2.99 -5.66 21.32
CA ARG A 214 1.53 -5.89 21.21
C ARG A 214 0.95 -6.24 22.58
N SER A 215 -0.20 -5.65 22.90
CA SER A 215 -0.94 -5.92 24.13
C SER A 215 -1.31 -7.40 24.25
N GLN A 216 -1.45 -7.92 25.47
CA GLN A 216 -1.96 -9.29 25.70
C GLN A 216 -3.48 -9.41 25.48
N ARG A 217 -4.15 -8.33 25.02
CA ARG A 217 -5.60 -8.27 24.81
C ARG A 217 -6.04 -8.26 23.34
N VAL A 218 -5.12 -8.08 22.39
CA VAL A 218 -5.46 -8.11 20.95
C VAL A 218 -5.67 -9.56 20.47
N ALA A 219 -6.55 -9.73 19.47
CA ALA A 219 -6.93 -11.06 18.99
C ALA A 219 -5.83 -11.79 18.18
N GLU A 220 -4.88 -11.05 17.59
CA GLU A 220 -3.78 -11.59 16.78
C GLU A 220 -2.41 -11.18 17.39
N ALA A 221 -1.53 -12.16 17.58
CA ALA A 221 -0.13 -11.98 18.00
C ALA A 221 0.10 -11.24 19.36
N GLY A 222 -0.83 -11.36 20.32
CA GLY A 222 -0.70 -10.68 21.62
C GLY A 222 0.62 -11.00 22.35
N GLY A 223 1.27 -9.95 22.90
CA GLY A 223 2.57 -10.05 23.59
C GLY A 223 3.81 -10.13 22.68
N LEU A 224 3.65 -10.29 21.37
CA LEU A 224 4.78 -10.29 20.43
C LEU A 224 5.26 -8.87 20.12
N LEU A 225 6.49 -8.77 19.61
CA LEU A 225 7.00 -7.57 18.97
C LEU A 225 6.41 -7.44 17.56
N ASP A 226 5.97 -6.24 17.24
CA ASP A 226 5.49 -5.85 15.92
C ASP A 226 6.16 -4.52 15.49
N ILE A 227 5.83 -4.08 14.30
CA ILE A 227 6.09 -2.73 13.79
C ILE A 227 4.80 -1.91 13.79
N PRO A 228 4.87 -0.56 13.82
CA PRO A 228 3.69 0.28 13.62
C PRO A 228 3.04 -0.01 12.26
N GLY A 229 1.73 -0.20 12.24
CA GLY A 229 1.00 -0.63 11.06
C GLY A 229 -0.45 -1.02 11.35
N GLY A 230 -1.18 -1.41 10.31
CA GLY A 230 -2.61 -1.71 10.37
C GLY A 230 -3.18 -2.06 9.00
N HIS A 231 -4.30 -1.45 8.61
CA HIS A 231 -5.06 -1.86 7.41
C HIS A 231 -5.76 -0.68 6.71
N PRO A 232 -5.30 -0.22 5.52
CA PRO A 232 -5.90 0.89 4.78
C PRO A 232 -7.38 0.68 4.47
N GLU A 233 -8.15 1.78 4.50
CA GLU A 233 -9.60 1.75 4.43
C GLU A 233 -10.11 2.31 3.09
N PRO A 234 -10.80 1.51 2.27
CA PRO A 234 -11.53 1.98 1.08
C PRO A 234 -12.46 3.16 1.36
N LYS A 235 -13.00 3.24 2.58
CA LYS A 235 -13.82 4.35 3.05
C LYS A 235 -13.08 5.68 3.14
N ALA A 236 -11.82 5.69 3.60
CA ALA A 236 -11.00 6.89 3.61
C ALA A 236 -10.78 7.44 2.20
N VAL A 237 -10.70 6.57 1.18
CA VAL A 237 -10.70 6.98 -0.23
C VAL A 237 -12.05 7.59 -0.62
N CYS A 238 -13.18 6.96 -0.28
CA CYS A 238 -14.51 7.53 -0.56
C CYS A 238 -14.71 8.90 0.10
N GLU A 239 -14.33 9.06 1.36
CA GLU A 239 -14.41 10.34 2.10
C GLU A 239 -13.46 11.40 1.49
N CYS A 240 -12.25 11.02 1.09
CA CYS A 240 -11.31 11.89 0.35
C CYS A 240 -11.86 12.35 -1.01
N LEU A 241 -12.69 11.52 -1.66
CA LEU A 241 -13.42 11.85 -2.89
C LEU A 241 -14.73 12.62 -2.65
N GLY A 242 -15.07 12.95 -1.39
CA GLY A 242 -16.28 13.68 -1.01
C GLY A 242 -17.55 12.85 -1.05
N LEU A 243 -17.45 11.52 -0.89
CA LEU A 243 -18.57 10.59 -0.92
C LEU A 243 -18.95 10.15 0.51
N GLU A 244 -20.13 10.58 0.98
CA GLU A 244 -20.72 10.04 2.22
C GLU A 244 -21.28 8.63 1.97
N VAL A 245 -20.58 7.60 2.48
CA VAL A 245 -20.95 6.19 2.30
C VAL A 245 -20.85 5.40 3.61
N ARG A 246 -21.70 4.37 3.76
CA ARG A 246 -21.56 3.35 4.80
C ARG A 246 -20.79 2.15 4.26
N GLU A 247 -20.22 1.35 5.17
CA GLU A 247 -19.39 0.17 4.86
C GLU A 247 -20.03 -0.77 3.83
N GLU A 248 -21.34 -1.03 3.95
CA GLU A 248 -22.08 -1.95 3.07
C GLU A 248 -22.41 -1.38 1.69
N GLN A 249 -22.04 -0.12 1.44
CA GLN A 249 -22.31 0.59 0.19
C GLN A 249 -21.04 0.77 -0.67
N ILE A 250 -19.86 0.54 -0.09
CA ILE A 250 -18.56 0.72 -0.75
C ILE A 250 -18.39 -0.37 -1.84
N SER A 251 -18.03 0.05 -3.06
CA SER A 251 -17.72 -0.85 -4.18
C SER A 251 -16.51 -0.36 -4.97
N ALA A 252 -15.85 -1.25 -5.71
CA ALA A 252 -14.63 -0.91 -6.47
C ALA A 252 -14.88 0.25 -7.45
N VAL A 253 -16.05 0.27 -8.09
CA VAL A 253 -16.49 1.28 -9.06
C VAL A 253 -16.42 2.71 -8.51
N MET A 254 -16.67 2.92 -7.21
CA MET A 254 -16.62 4.26 -6.58
C MET A 254 -15.23 4.89 -6.60
N MET A 255 -14.18 4.06 -6.59
CA MET A 255 -12.78 4.49 -6.50
C MET A 255 -12.01 4.22 -7.81
N GLN A 256 -12.53 3.38 -8.70
CA GLN A 256 -11.87 2.95 -9.94
C GLN A 256 -11.51 4.11 -10.89
N GLN A 257 -12.25 5.22 -10.86
CA GLN A 257 -11.95 6.44 -11.64
C GLN A 257 -10.83 7.30 -11.02
N ARG A 258 -10.37 6.98 -9.81
CA ARG A 258 -9.33 7.69 -9.05
C ARG A 258 -8.36 6.69 -8.38
N PRO A 259 -7.65 5.87 -9.16
CA PRO A 259 -6.66 4.93 -8.62
C PRO A 259 -5.51 5.64 -7.90
N ASP A 260 -5.25 6.90 -8.24
CA ASP A 260 -4.31 7.78 -7.54
C ASP A 260 -4.72 8.06 -6.09
N ALA A 261 -6.02 8.14 -5.79
CA ALA A 261 -6.53 8.30 -4.43
C ALA A 261 -6.37 6.99 -3.62
N VAL A 262 -6.53 5.83 -4.25
CA VAL A 262 -6.27 4.52 -3.63
C VAL A 262 -4.76 4.34 -3.36
N VAL A 263 -3.88 4.67 -4.31
CA VAL A 263 -2.43 4.68 -4.07
C VAL A 263 -2.06 5.66 -2.95
N SER A 264 -2.71 6.82 -2.90
CA SER A 264 -2.52 7.79 -1.81
C SER A 264 -2.85 7.17 -0.46
N GLU A 265 -4.02 6.52 -0.33
CA GLU A 265 -4.43 5.85 0.91
C GLU A 265 -3.45 4.76 1.36
N LEU A 266 -2.91 3.94 0.44
CA LEU A 266 -1.89 2.93 0.79
C LEU A 266 -0.61 3.55 1.39
N PHE A 267 -0.28 4.80 1.06
CA PHE A 267 0.89 5.52 1.60
C PHE A 267 0.53 6.45 2.78
N SER A 268 -0.69 7.00 2.87
CA SER A 268 -1.12 7.86 3.98
C SER A 268 -1.62 7.10 5.21
N SER A 269 -2.20 5.92 5.01
CA SER A 269 -2.61 5.00 6.08
C SER A 269 -1.44 4.68 7.00
N VAL A 270 -0.33 4.13 6.49
CA VAL A 270 0.85 3.78 7.30
C VAL A 270 1.43 4.97 8.07
N SER A 271 1.35 6.19 7.52
CA SER A 271 1.75 7.42 8.22
C SER A 271 0.75 7.84 9.33
N SER A 272 -0.51 7.44 9.19
CA SER A 272 -1.57 7.63 10.19
C SER A 272 -1.49 6.57 11.29
N GLU A 273 -1.21 5.30 10.98
CA GLU A 273 -0.98 4.25 12.00
C GLU A 273 0.19 4.66 12.93
N ILE A 274 1.29 5.17 12.37
CA ILE A 274 2.43 5.72 13.15
C ILE A 274 2.00 6.90 14.04
N ARG A 275 1.10 7.76 13.56
CA ARG A 275 0.56 8.89 14.34
C ARG A 275 -0.34 8.39 15.47
N ASP A 276 -1.23 7.44 15.18
CA ASP A 276 -2.32 7.08 16.08
C ASP A 276 -1.89 6.07 17.14
N GLU A 277 -0.96 5.18 16.83
CA GLU A 277 -0.35 4.28 17.83
C GLU A 277 0.89 4.88 18.50
N VAL A 278 1.86 5.38 17.72
CA VAL A 278 3.16 5.82 18.26
C VAL A 278 3.16 7.28 18.74
N ASN A 279 2.06 8.02 18.48
CA ASN A 279 1.89 9.44 18.82
C ASN A 279 2.92 10.37 18.16
N ILE A 280 3.47 10.00 17.00
CA ILE A 280 4.40 10.85 16.25
C ILE A 280 3.60 11.73 15.27
N PRO A 281 3.61 13.07 15.40
CA PRO A 281 2.93 13.92 14.43
C PRO A 281 3.54 13.76 13.03
N VAL A 282 2.69 13.62 12.01
CA VAL A 282 3.10 13.32 10.62
C VAL A 282 4.15 14.30 10.05
N GLY A 283 4.18 15.55 10.54
CA GLY A 283 5.21 16.54 10.17
C GLY A 283 6.64 16.19 10.62
N PHE A 284 6.85 15.15 11.44
CA PHE A 284 8.16 14.58 11.79
C PHE A 284 8.49 13.32 10.98
N LEU A 285 7.60 12.85 10.11
CA LEU A 285 7.79 11.67 9.27
C LEU A 285 8.23 12.07 7.85
N GLY A 286 9.16 11.31 7.27
CA GLY A 286 9.46 11.35 5.85
C GLY A 286 8.40 10.67 5.01
N ALA A 287 8.37 10.94 3.70
CA ALA A 287 7.48 10.26 2.77
C ALA A 287 7.75 8.74 2.79
N PRO A 288 6.72 7.88 2.97
CA PRO A 288 6.92 6.44 3.00
C PRO A 288 7.49 5.88 1.70
N VAL A 289 8.37 4.89 1.84
CA VAL A 289 9.04 4.19 0.74
C VAL A 289 8.64 2.72 0.78
N LEU A 290 7.89 2.24 -0.22
CA LEU A 290 7.43 0.85 -0.28
C LEU A 290 8.60 -0.11 -0.52
N LEU A 291 8.86 -0.99 0.44
CA LEU A 291 9.91 -2.00 0.39
C LEU A 291 9.45 -3.25 -0.35
N GLY A 292 8.18 -3.61 -0.22
CA GLY A 292 7.61 -4.78 -0.90
C GLY A 292 6.32 -5.27 -0.24
N VAL A 293 6.01 -6.55 -0.45
CA VAL A 293 4.88 -7.23 0.18
C VAL A 293 5.35 -8.51 0.85
N ALA A 294 5.02 -8.66 2.13
CA ALA A 294 5.20 -9.89 2.90
C ALA A 294 3.86 -10.60 3.12
N LEU A 295 3.91 -11.91 3.37
CA LEU A 295 2.76 -12.77 3.60
C LEU A 295 2.83 -13.38 5.00
N ASN A 296 1.78 -13.20 5.80
CA ASN A 296 1.62 -13.87 7.09
C ASN A 296 1.01 -15.26 6.87
N ASN A 297 1.84 -16.29 6.92
CA ASN A 297 1.41 -17.68 6.69
C ASN A 297 0.64 -18.28 7.87
N THR A 298 0.74 -17.72 9.08
CA THR A 298 -0.13 -18.13 10.21
C THR A 298 -1.56 -17.61 10.04
N SER A 299 -1.75 -16.55 9.26
CA SER A 299 -3.03 -16.00 8.81
C SER A 299 -3.36 -16.42 7.35
N ALA A 300 -2.94 -17.63 6.96
CA ALA A 300 -3.16 -18.23 5.63
C ALA A 300 -2.72 -17.33 4.45
N GLY A 301 -1.50 -16.79 4.56
CA GLY A 301 -0.86 -15.99 3.52
C GLY A 301 -1.29 -14.51 3.50
N ARG A 302 -1.99 -14.01 4.54
CA ARG A 302 -2.49 -12.63 4.58
C ARG A 302 -1.40 -11.62 4.22
N PRO A 303 -1.57 -10.82 3.14
CA PRO A 303 -0.53 -9.93 2.66
C PRO A 303 -0.46 -8.63 3.49
N SER A 304 0.75 -8.06 3.55
CA SER A 304 1.03 -6.76 4.13
C SER A 304 2.05 -6.02 3.26
N ALA A 305 1.75 -4.77 2.90
CA ALA A 305 2.67 -3.89 2.17
C ALA A 305 3.59 -3.19 3.17
N GLU A 306 4.89 -3.51 3.12
CA GLU A 306 5.86 -3.05 4.11
C GLU A 306 6.62 -1.84 3.58
N PHE A 307 6.67 -0.78 4.38
CA PHE A 307 7.28 0.50 4.06
C PHE A 307 8.50 0.76 4.94
N TYR A 308 9.36 1.68 4.48
CA TYR A 308 10.29 2.41 5.32
C TYR A 308 9.81 3.84 5.50
N VAL A 309 9.92 4.34 6.72
CA VAL A 309 9.58 5.72 7.08
C VAL A 309 10.73 6.29 7.92
N SER A 310 11.34 7.39 7.48
CA SER A 310 12.30 8.12 8.33
C SER A 310 11.55 9.03 9.30
N CYS A 311 12.14 9.27 10.47
CA CYS A 311 11.64 10.24 11.45
C CYS A 311 12.76 11.20 11.86
N SER A 312 12.44 12.50 11.94
CA SER A 312 13.38 13.55 12.36
C SER A 312 13.56 13.66 13.88
N LEU A 313 12.81 12.89 14.66
CA LEU A 313 12.95 12.77 16.12
C LEU A 313 13.96 11.68 16.50
N THR A 314 14.55 11.83 17.68
CA THR A 314 15.34 10.77 18.33
C THR A 314 14.47 9.70 18.99
N SER A 315 15.01 8.51 19.24
CA SER A 315 14.35 7.43 19.98
C SER A 315 13.82 7.89 21.35
N ASP A 316 14.59 8.75 22.01
CA ASP A 316 14.29 9.31 23.31
C ASP A 316 13.14 10.33 23.25
N GLU A 317 12.89 10.97 22.11
CA GLU A 317 11.73 11.85 21.87
C GLU A 317 10.49 11.04 21.44
N VAL A 318 10.66 10.04 20.58
CA VAL A 318 9.59 9.09 20.22
C VAL A 318 9.06 8.38 21.47
N ARG A 319 9.94 7.91 22.36
CA ARG A 319 9.55 7.31 23.65
C ARG A 319 8.73 8.28 24.52
N LYS A 320 9.07 9.58 24.52
CA LYS A 320 8.34 10.63 25.25
C LYS A 320 7.02 11.04 24.59
N LEU A 321 6.80 10.70 23.32
CA LEU A 321 5.51 10.86 22.63
C LEU A 321 4.61 9.65 22.87
N TYR A 322 5.12 8.43 22.70
CA TYR A 322 4.40 7.19 22.98
C TYR A 322 3.77 7.19 24.39
N TRP A 323 4.56 7.50 25.42
CA TRP A 323 4.07 7.55 26.81
C TRP A 323 3.18 8.76 27.17
N LYS A 324 2.86 9.64 26.21
CA LYS A 324 1.75 10.61 26.34
C LYS A 324 0.42 10.05 25.84
N GLY A 325 0.44 8.92 25.13
CA GLY A 325 -0.69 8.28 24.46
C GLY A 325 -1.00 8.87 23.09
N GLY A 326 -1.11 8.02 22.07
CA GLY A 326 -1.80 8.30 20.82
C GLY A 326 -3.31 8.04 20.93
N ALA A 327 -4.00 7.95 19.79
CA ALA A 327 -5.41 7.52 19.76
C ALA A 327 -5.55 6.04 20.19
N GLU A 328 -4.72 5.17 19.63
CA GLU A 328 -4.77 3.71 19.82
C GLU A 328 -3.75 3.20 20.86
N ALA A 329 -3.50 4.01 21.89
CA ALA A 329 -2.54 3.76 22.98
C ALA A 329 -2.85 2.54 23.88
N ASN A 330 -3.76 1.65 23.46
CA ASN A 330 -4.15 0.42 24.16
C ASN A 330 -3.80 -0.86 23.37
N GLU A 331 -3.46 -0.74 22.08
CA GLU A 331 -3.15 -1.89 21.22
C GLU A 331 -1.73 -2.43 21.45
N SER A 332 -0.76 -1.55 21.72
CA SER A 332 0.56 -1.90 22.26
C SER A 332 0.68 -1.53 23.74
N THR A 333 1.78 -1.97 24.35
CA THR A 333 2.04 -1.87 25.81
C THR A 333 3.46 -1.41 26.18
N ASP A 334 4.36 -1.32 25.21
CA ASP A 334 5.70 -0.73 25.34
C ASP A 334 6.25 -0.38 23.95
N VAL A 335 7.21 0.55 23.89
CA VAL A 335 7.95 0.93 22.69
C VAL A 335 9.43 0.57 22.85
N VAL A 336 9.87 -0.32 21.98
CA VAL A 336 11.21 -0.92 21.95
C VAL A 336 11.99 -0.32 20.79
N PHE A 337 13.30 -0.14 20.97
CA PHE A 337 14.18 0.43 19.96
C PHE A 337 15.33 -0.55 19.73
N LEU A 338 15.59 -0.86 18.47
CA LEU A 338 16.70 -1.70 18.02
C LEU A 338 17.60 -0.84 17.14
N SER A 339 18.92 -0.94 17.27
CA SER A 339 19.77 -0.21 16.33
C SER A 339 19.60 -0.76 14.92
N ARG A 340 19.73 0.11 13.91
CA ARG A 340 19.77 -0.28 12.50
C ARG A 340 20.72 -1.46 12.22
N MET A 341 21.85 -1.53 12.95
CA MET A 341 22.82 -2.61 12.81
C MET A 341 22.32 -3.96 13.35
N GLU A 342 21.56 -3.96 14.44
CA GLU A 342 20.92 -5.17 14.96
C GLU A 342 19.82 -5.66 14.00
N VAL A 343 18.98 -4.75 13.50
CA VAL A 343 17.91 -5.11 12.55
C VAL A 343 18.49 -5.65 11.23
N LEU A 344 19.63 -5.14 10.76
CA LEU A 344 20.35 -5.68 9.60
C LEU A 344 21.04 -7.04 9.87
N GLN A 345 21.09 -7.51 11.12
CA GLN A 345 21.67 -8.80 11.53
C GLN A 345 20.63 -9.79 12.08
N LEU A 346 19.41 -9.33 12.40
CA LEU A 346 18.30 -10.16 12.87
C LEU A 346 18.02 -11.30 11.89
N ASN A 347 17.96 -12.51 12.43
CA ASN A 347 17.59 -13.69 11.68
C ASN A 347 16.96 -14.71 12.64
N ARG A 348 16.45 -15.82 12.13
CA ARG A 348 15.86 -16.91 12.91
C ARG A 348 16.69 -17.38 14.13
N SER A 349 18.02 -17.27 14.08
CA SER A 349 18.91 -17.68 15.18
C SER A 349 19.00 -16.65 16.32
N SER A 350 18.56 -15.42 16.08
CA SER A 350 18.45 -14.37 17.10
C SER A 350 17.27 -14.67 18.03
N PRO A 351 17.45 -14.68 19.37
CA PRO A 351 16.35 -14.97 20.30
C PRO A 351 15.11 -14.09 20.07
N LEU A 352 15.33 -12.80 19.80
CA LEU A 352 14.29 -11.81 19.51
C LEU A 352 13.38 -12.21 18.33
N TRP A 353 13.86 -12.99 17.37
CA TRP A 353 13.08 -13.46 16.22
C TRP A 353 11.91 -14.36 16.63
N SER A 354 12.04 -15.11 17.73
CA SER A 354 10.94 -15.89 18.30
C SER A 354 9.92 -15.05 19.07
N GLU A 355 10.25 -13.80 19.40
CA GLU A 355 9.31 -12.85 20.00
C GLU A 355 8.59 -11.97 18.96
N MET A 356 8.98 -12.01 17.68
CA MET A 356 8.38 -11.19 16.64
C MET A 356 7.16 -11.86 16.00
N CYS A 357 6.14 -11.09 15.66
CA CYS A 357 5.03 -11.53 14.83
C CYS A 357 5.43 -11.68 13.34
N PRO A 358 4.62 -12.35 12.50
CA PRO A 358 4.95 -12.55 11.08
C PRO A 358 5.06 -11.27 10.24
N SER A 359 4.26 -10.22 10.51
CA SER A 359 4.36 -8.92 9.82
C SER A 359 5.72 -8.28 10.02
N ALA A 360 6.13 -8.07 11.27
CA ALA A 360 7.43 -7.50 11.60
C ALA A 360 8.62 -8.34 11.09
N LYS A 361 8.52 -9.68 11.11
CA LYS A 361 9.53 -10.54 10.46
C LYS A 361 9.62 -10.24 8.95
N GLY A 362 8.48 -10.10 8.27
CA GLY A 362 8.38 -9.77 6.85
C GLY A 362 8.99 -8.41 6.50
N ALA A 363 8.68 -7.40 7.29
CA ALA A 363 9.23 -6.06 7.14
C ALA A 363 10.75 -6.01 7.38
N VAL A 364 11.26 -6.76 8.37
CA VAL A 364 12.72 -6.87 8.60
C VAL A 364 13.41 -7.58 7.42
N LEU A 365 12.85 -8.66 6.87
CA LEU A 365 13.37 -9.30 5.66
C LEU A 365 13.40 -8.33 4.46
N LEU A 366 12.35 -7.54 4.28
CA LEU A 366 12.25 -6.55 3.21
C LEU A 366 13.23 -5.39 3.39
N TYR A 367 13.37 -4.85 4.60
CA TYR A 367 14.36 -3.81 4.90
C TYR A 367 15.80 -4.30 4.71
N GLN A 368 16.11 -5.54 5.13
CA GLN A 368 17.40 -6.19 4.90
C GLN A 368 17.73 -6.36 3.41
N ALA A 369 16.73 -6.69 2.59
CA ALA A 369 16.89 -6.86 1.14
C ALA A 369 17.01 -5.52 0.40
N VAL A 370 16.19 -4.54 0.76
CA VAL A 370 16.00 -3.29 0.01
C VAL A 370 16.98 -2.18 0.40
N LYS A 371 17.31 -2.07 1.69
CA LYS A 371 18.25 -1.07 2.25
C LYS A 371 17.99 0.36 1.73
N PRO A 372 16.79 0.92 1.97
CA PRO A 372 16.36 2.22 1.44
C PRO A 372 17.29 3.37 1.87
N ASP A 373 17.84 3.27 3.08
CA ASP A 373 18.79 4.19 3.70
C ASP A 373 20.27 3.84 3.39
N GLY A 374 20.51 3.04 2.35
CA GLY A 374 21.84 2.69 1.84
C GLY A 374 22.58 1.61 2.64
N ASN A 375 23.90 1.51 2.44
CA ASN A 375 24.76 0.63 3.24
C ASN A 375 25.34 1.39 4.44
N PRO A 376 25.50 0.78 5.63
CA PRO A 376 26.06 1.42 6.84
C PRO A 376 27.52 1.92 6.79
N THR A 377 28.14 2.04 5.62
CA THR A 377 29.60 2.24 5.45
C THR A 377 29.94 3.28 4.38
N ALA A 378 29.42 4.52 4.49
CA ALA A 378 29.75 5.59 3.54
C ALA A 378 29.60 7.06 4.06
N SER A 379 29.68 7.36 5.37
CA SER A 379 29.69 8.77 5.83
C SER A 379 30.16 8.99 7.28
N LYS A 380 31.46 8.81 7.54
CA LYS A 380 32.19 9.80 8.34
C LYS A 380 33.07 10.59 7.39
N PRO A 381 32.91 11.91 7.26
CA PRO A 381 34.01 12.75 6.82
C PRO A 381 35.10 12.59 7.89
N GLU A 382 36.25 12.03 7.53
CA GLU A 382 37.42 12.15 8.38
C GLU A 382 37.75 13.65 8.45
N LEU A 383 37.68 14.21 9.66
CA LEU A 383 37.99 15.60 9.89
C LEU A 383 39.50 15.77 9.74
N ASN A 384 39.94 15.99 8.49
CA ASN A 384 41.36 16.10 8.12
C ASN A 384 42.08 17.03 9.09
N SER A 385 42.86 16.43 9.98
CA SER A 385 43.57 17.15 11.03
C SER A 385 44.66 18.00 10.39
N VAL A 386 44.40 19.31 10.29
CA VAL A 386 45.36 20.27 9.75
C VAL A 386 46.66 20.15 10.53
N HIS A 387 47.73 19.71 9.85
CA HIS A 387 49.06 19.63 10.45
C HIS A 387 49.51 21.03 10.88
N SER A 388 49.40 21.30 12.18
CA SER A 388 50.11 22.40 12.81
C SER A 388 51.60 22.03 12.87
N PRO A 389 52.51 22.84 12.33
CA PRO A 389 53.94 22.57 12.45
C PRO A 389 54.39 22.64 13.91
N ALA A 390 55.32 21.77 14.30
CA ALA A 390 55.85 21.74 15.67
C ALA A 390 56.63 23.03 16.00
N PRO A 391 56.55 23.55 17.23
CA PRO A 391 57.37 24.68 17.66
C PRO A 391 58.83 24.26 17.77
N HIS A 392 59.74 25.06 17.21
CA HIS A 392 61.17 24.93 17.48
C HIS A 392 61.45 25.28 18.95
N THR A 393 61.95 24.33 19.72
CA THR A 393 62.49 24.57 21.07
C THR A 393 63.98 24.85 20.97
N ASP A 394 64.37 26.12 20.88
CA ASP A 394 65.74 26.53 21.16
C ASP A 394 66.04 26.32 22.65
N GLN A 395 66.97 25.42 22.96
CA GLN A 395 67.62 25.34 24.27
C GLN A 395 69.13 25.23 24.10
N HIS A 396 69.80 26.36 24.28
CA HIS A 396 71.22 26.44 24.56
C HIS A 396 71.44 26.72 26.06
N TRP A 397 72.61 26.27 26.55
CA TRP A 397 73.28 26.61 27.81
C TRP A 397 73.08 25.69 29.03
N CYS A 398 74.22 25.15 29.46
CA CYS A 398 74.57 24.54 30.75
C CYS A 398 73.92 23.17 31.07
#